data_AF-A0A4Y2NPI0-F1
#
_entry.id   AF-A0A4Y2NPI0-F1
#
_cell.length_a   1.000
_cell.length_b   1.000
_cell.length_c   1.000
_cell.angle_alpha   90.00
_cell.angle_beta   90.00
_cell.angle_gamma   90.00
#
_symmetry.space_group_name_H-M   'P 1'
#
loop_
_entity.id
_entity.type
_entity.pdbx_description
1 polymer ?
#
loop_
_entity_poly.entity_id
_entity_poly.type
_entity_poly.pdbx_seq_one_letter_code
_entity_poly.pdbx_strand_id
1 'polypeptide(L)'
;MGLKSPSGRLARWALQLQSFNLKIEYIPGKANVIADMLSRPICTHKKPNCEICTITIDVPARSLKDIRNQQMKDDELKKIIDTFESPEKGTDYFN
;
A
#
# COMPACT_ATOMS: atom_id res chain seq x y z
N MET A 1 35.25 -8.77 13.39
CA MET A 1 34.42 -7.66 13.91
C MET A 1 33.10 -8.26 14.36
N GLY A 2 32.84 -8.33 15.67
CA GLY A 2 31.61 -8.90 16.20
C GLY A 2 30.41 -8.00 15.89
N LEU A 3 29.37 -8.56 15.30
CA LEU A 3 28.09 -7.86 15.14
C LEU A 3 27.60 -7.51 16.54
N LYS A 4 27.52 -6.21 16.87
CA LYS A 4 26.84 -5.74 18.08
C LYS A 4 25.44 -6.37 18.07
N SER A 5 25.12 -7.15 19.10
CA SER A 5 23.85 -7.83 19.20
C SER A 5 22.72 -6.83 18.95
N PRO A 6 21.82 -7.08 17.99
CA PRO A 6 20.71 -6.18 17.76
C PRO A 6 19.91 -6.09 19.06
N SER A 7 19.59 -4.87 19.49
CA SER A 7 18.67 -4.65 20.62
C SER A 7 17.45 -5.56 20.46
N GLY A 8 16.90 -6.10 21.55
CA GLY A 8 15.81 -7.11 21.48
C GLY A 8 14.60 -6.68 20.63
N ARG A 9 14.39 -5.37 20.44
CA ARG A 9 13.43 -4.82 19.48
C ARG A 9 13.80 -5.13 18.03
N LEU A 10 15.03 -4.86 17.64
CA LEU A 10 15.53 -5.11 16.27
C LEU A 10 15.55 -6.61 15.97
N ALA A 11 15.95 -7.45 16.93
CA ALA A 11 15.96 -8.91 16.74
C ALA A 11 14.56 -9.45 16.44
N ARG A 12 13.53 -8.96 17.13
CA ARG A 12 12.13 -9.35 16.91
C ARG A 12 11.64 -8.99 15.52
N TRP A 13 11.90 -7.75 15.09
CA TRP A 13 11.52 -7.29 13.75
C TRP A 13 12.30 -8.02 12.65
N ALA A 14 13.59 -8.32 12.87
CA ALA A 14 14.39 -9.07 11.92
C ALA A 14 13.80 -10.48 11.66
N LEU A 15 13.39 -11.21 12.71
CA LEU A 15 12.74 -12.51 12.57
C LEU A 15 11.41 -12.42 11.80
N GLN A 16 10.63 -11.37 12.05
CA GLN A 16 9.34 -11.18 11.40
C GLN A 16 9.47 -10.75 9.93
N LEU A 17 10.51 -10.00 9.58
CA LEU A 17 10.75 -9.49 8.23
C LEU A 17 11.58 -10.44 7.36
N GLN A 18 12.24 -11.45 7.95
CA GLN A 18 13.13 -12.39 7.24
C GLN A 18 12.42 -13.19 6.15
N SER A 19 11.10 -13.41 6.24
CA SER A 19 10.33 -14.11 5.21
C SER A 19 10.21 -13.34 3.89
N PHE A 20 10.49 -12.04 3.89
CA PHE A 20 10.37 -11.18 2.73
C PHE A 20 11.74 -10.87 2.13
N ASN A 21 11.82 -10.81 0.79
CA ASN A 21 13.03 -10.40 0.09
C ASN A 21 13.17 -8.86 0.10
N LEU A 22 13.61 -8.31 1.23
CA LEU A 22 13.67 -6.87 1.47
C LEU A 22 15.09 -6.33 1.35
N LYS A 23 15.21 -5.11 0.83
CA LYS A 23 16.44 -4.31 0.85
C LYS A 23 16.21 -3.10 1.75
N ILE A 24 17.03 -2.96 2.80
CA ILE A 24 16.93 -1.84 3.73
C ILE A 24 17.75 -0.67 3.18
N GLU A 25 17.08 0.43 2.89
CA GLU A 25 17.69 1.68 2.40
C GLU A 25 17.31 2.84 3.31
N TYR A 26 18.24 3.78 3.51
CA TYR A 26 17.97 5.00 4.26
C TYR A 26 17.23 6.01 3.38
N ILE A 27 16.13 6.55 3.91
CA ILE A 27 15.38 7.64 3.27
C ILE A 27 15.52 8.89 4.16
N PRO A 28 16.07 10.01 3.64
CA PRO A 28 16.17 11.24 4.42
C PRO A 28 14.78 11.79 4.73
N GLY A 29 14.61 12.41 5.90
CA GLY A 29 13.30 12.89 6.36
C GLY A 29 12.59 13.83 5.37
N LYS A 30 13.35 14.67 4.66
CA LYS A 30 12.83 15.57 3.60
C LYS A 30 12.24 14.82 2.40
N ALA A 31 12.63 13.57 2.15
CA ALA A 31 12.08 12.72 1.10
C ALA A 31 11.00 11.76 1.61
N ASN A 32 10.88 11.57 2.93
CA ASN A 32 9.91 10.67 3.55
C ASN A 32 8.51 11.29 3.71
N VAL A 33 8.16 12.24 2.84
CA VAL A 33 6.97 13.10 2.99
C VAL A 33 5.67 12.28 2.90
N ILE A 34 5.64 11.28 2.02
CA ILE A 34 4.47 10.41 1.83
C ILE A 34 4.19 9.58 3.09
N ALA A 35 5.21 8.88 3.61
CA ALA A 35 5.04 8.06 4.80
C ALA A 35 4.74 8.91 6.05
N ASP A 36 5.37 10.10 6.15
CA ASP A 36 5.08 11.05 7.23
C ASP A 36 3.61 11.51 7.20
N MET A 37 3.07 11.90 6.04
CA MET A 37 1.65 12.26 5.90
C MET A 37 0.73 11.11 6.28
N LEU A 38 0.97 9.90 5.75
CA LEU A 38 0.10 8.74 6.01
C LEU A 38 0.15 8.26 7.46
N SER A 39 1.27 8.48 8.15
CA SER A 39 1.41 8.13 9.56
C SER A 39 0.65 9.06 10.50
N ARG A 40 0.23 10.25 10.02
CA ARG A 40 -0.48 11.23 10.82
C ARG A 40 -1.98 10.94 10.84
N PRO A 41 -2.65 11.13 11.98
CA PRO A 41 -4.11 11.01 12.05
C PRO A 41 -4.77 12.06 11.16
N ILE A 42 -5.91 11.70 10.56
CA ILE A 42 -6.70 12.60 9.72
C ILE A 42 -7.17 13.77 10.58
N CYS A 43 -6.95 15.00 10.12
CA CYS A 43 -7.46 16.20 10.78
C CYS A 43 -9.01 16.13 10.87
N THR A 44 -9.53 15.84 12.06
CA THR A 44 -10.99 15.82 12.32
C THR A 44 -11.56 17.21 12.60
N HIS A 45 -10.70 18.20 12.80
CA HIS A 45 -11.11 19.58 13.06
C HIS A 45 -11.46 20.28 11.73
N LYS A 46 -12.70 20.81 11.65
CA LYS A 46 -13.20 21.71 10.59
C LYS A 46 -12.47 23.07 10.59
N LYS A 47 -11.15 23.10 10.78
CA LYS A 47 -10.35 24.28 10.50
C LYS A 47 -9.99 24.23 9.01
N PRO A 48 -10.24 25.30 8.25
CA PRO A 48 -10.05 25.30 6.80
C PRO A 48 -8.59 25.10 6.35
N ASN A 49 -7.63 25.15 7.28
CA ASN A 49 -6.21 25.22 6.96
C ASN A 49 -5.44 24.14 7.77
N CYS A 50 -5.71 22.85 7.53
CA CYS A 50 -4.77 21.80 7.93
C CYS A 50 -3.69 21.67 6.83
N GLU A 51 -2.69 22.55 6.86
CA GLU A 51 -1.55 22.55 5.90
C GLU A 51 -0.70 21.27 5.98
N ILE A 52 -0.86 20.48 7.05
CA ILE A 52 -0.08 19.27 7.33
C ILE A 52 -0.54 18.03 6.54
N CYS A 53 -1.74 18.05 5.94
CA CYS A 53 -2.35 16.83 5.39
C CYS A 53 -2.55 16.82 3.87
N THR A 54 -2.04 17.83 3.14
CA THR A 54 -2.29 17.94 1.70
C THR A 54 -1.00 17.86 0.92
N ILE A 55 -0.65 16.66 0.44
CA ILE A 55 0.37 16.48 -0.60
C ILE A 55 -0.36 16.17 -1.90
N THR A 56 -0.10 16.94 -2.95
CA THR A 56 -0.48 16.58 -4.32
C THR A 56 0.51 15.55 -4.83
N ILE A 57 0.11 14.28 -4.80
CA ILE A 57 0.88 13.20 -5.43
C ILE A 57 0.45 13.16 -6.90
N ASP A 58 1.41 13.34 -7.80
CA ASP A 58 1.21 13.09 -9.22
C ASP A 58 1.23 11.57 -9.42
N VAL A 59 0.09 10.94 -9.15
CA VAL A 59 -0.08 9.51 -9.42
C VAL A 59 0.09 9.36 -10.93
N PRO A 60 1.03 8.53 -11.42
CA PRO A 60 1.22 8.39 -12.86
C PRO A 60 -0.13 8.03 -13.47
N ALA A 61 -0.65 8.94 -14.28
CA ALA A 61 -1.94 8.80 -14.93
C ALA A 61 -1.85 7.65 -15.93
N ARG A 62 -2.05 6.42 -15.46
CA ARG A 62 -2.21 5.26 -16.31
C ARG A 62 -3.62 5.28 -16.88
N SER A 63 -3.75 4.98 -18.17
CA SER A 63 -5.09 4.89 -18.75
C SER A 63 -5.85 3.74 -18.08
N LEU A 64 -7.16 3.92 -17.89
CA LEU A 64 -8.02 2.86 -17.34
C LEU A 64 -7.94 1.58 -18.17
N LYS A 65 -7.71 1.71 -19.48
CA LYS A 65 -7.49 0.58 -20.40
C LYS A 65 -6.23 -0.20 -20.05
N ASP A 66 -5.14 0.50 -19.75
CA ASP A 66 -3.88 -0.14 -19.38
C ASP A 66 -4.00 -0.88 -18.04
N ILE A 67 -4.66 -0.26 -17.06
CA ILE A 67 -4.93 -0.90 -15.76
C ILE A 67 -5.75 -2.18 -15.98
N ARG A 68 -6.84 -2.10 -16.75
CA ARG A 68 -7.67 -3.28 -17.06
C ARG A 68 -6.89 -4.38 -17.77
N ASN A 69 -6.06 -4.02 -18.74
CA ASN A 69 -5.22 -4.99 -19.46
C ASN A 69 -4.21 -5.69 -18.53
N GLN A 70 -3.67 -4.98 -17.53
CA GLN A 70 -2.77 -5.59 -16.54
C GLN A 70 -3.53 -6.48 -15.55
N GLN A 71 -4.74 -6.08 -15.13
CA GLN A 71 -5.59 -6.89 -14.27
C GLN A 71 -6.02 -8.22 -14.93
N MET A 72 -6.36 -8.20 -16.22
CA MET A 72 -6.71 -9.42 -16.96
C MET A 72 -5.53 -10.37 -17.19
N LYS A 73 -4.29 -9.90 -17.05
CA LYS A 73 -3.07 -10.73 -17.11
C LYS A 73 -2.77 -11.43 -15.78
N ASP A 74 -3.36 -10.96 -14.69
CA ASP A 74 -3.20 -11.54 -13.36
C ASP A 74 -4.27 -12.62 -13.16
N ASP A 75 -3.84 -13.85 -12.90
CA ASP A 75 -4.72 -15.02 -12.83
C ASP A 75 -5.71 -14.98 -11.64
N GLU A 76 -5.38 -14.29 -10.56
CA GLU A 76 -6.29 -14.14 -9.42
C GLU A 76 -7.31 -13.03 -9.66
N LEU A 77 -6.84 -11.87 -10.10
CA LEU A 77 -7.70 -10.73 -10.40
C LEU A 77 -8.64 -11.03 -11.57
N LYS A 78 -8.17 -11.75 -12.59
CA LYS A 78 -9.00 -12.20 -13.71
C LYS A 78 -10.18 -13.05 -13.22
N LYS A 79 -9.97 -14.00 -12.31
CA LYS A 79 -11.07 -14.83 -11.75
C LYS A 79 -12.11 -13.98 -11.06
N ILE A 80 -11.68 -12.97 -10.30
CA ILE A 80 -12.58 -12.04 -9.62
C ILE A 80 -13.39 -11.25 -10.65
N ILE A 81 -12.72 -10.65 -11.65
CA ILE A 81 -13.38 -9.86 -12.69
C ILE A 81 -14.38 -10.70 -13.47
N ASP A 82 -13.97 -11.88 -13.94
CA ASP A 82 -14.83 -12.81 -14.68
C ASP A 82 -16.05 -13.22 -13.85
N THR A 83 -15.91 -13.38 -12.53
CA THR A 83 -17.03 -13.72 -11.63
C THR A 83 -18.08 -12.61 -11.56
N PHE A 84 -17.66 -11.35 -11.50
CA PHE A 84 -18.57 -10.21 -11.41
C PHE A 84 -19.14 -9.76 -12.76
N GLU A 85 -18.42 -9.98 -13.86
CA GLU A 85 -18.84 -9.58 -15.21
C GLU A 85 -19.57 -10.68 -15.98
N SER A 86 -19.54 -11.92 -15.49
CA SER A 86 -20.34 -13.01 -16.07
C SER A 86 -21.84 -12.77 -15.84
N PRO A 87 -22.67 -12.71 -16.89
CA PRO A 87 -24.12 -12.46 -16.77
C PRO A 87 -24.90 -13.62 -16.12
N GLU A 88 -24.27 -14.77 -15.89
CA GLU A 88 -24.96 -16.01 -15.51
C GLU A 88 -24.89 -16.40 -14.03
N LYS A 89 -24.43 -15.53 -13.13
CA LYS A 89 -24.55 -15.81 -11.68
C LYS A 89 -25.15 -14.65 -10.91
N GLY A 90 -26.43 -14.41 -11.19
CA GLY A 90 -27.38 -14.06 -10.12
C GLY A 90 -27.54 -15.26 -9.19
N THR A 91 -26.55 -15.54 -8.36
CA THR A 91 -26.72 -16.44 -7.21
C THR A 91 -26.79 -15.58 -5.96
N ASP A 92 -28.02 -15.51 -5.45
CA ASP A 92 -28.43 -14.92 -4.18
C ASP A 92 -27.38 -15.16 -3.08
N TYR A 93 -26.73 -14.10 -2.63
CA TYR A 93 -25.98 -14.11 -1.37
C TYR A 93 -26.87 -13.51 -0.28
N PHE A 94 -28.01 -14.15 -0.01
CA PHE A 94 -28.74 -13.99 1.24
C PHE A 94 -28.65 -15.30 2.03
N ASN A 95 -27.82 -15.29 3.07
CA ASN A 95 -28.12 -15.94 4.34
C ASN A 95 -27.32 -15.26 5.45
#